data_AF-A0A2N1M4Z4-F1
#
_entry.id   AF-A0A2N1M4Z4-F1
#
_cell.length_a   1.000
_cell.length_b   1.000
_cell.length_c   1.000
_cell.angle_alpha   90.00
_cell.angle_beta   90.00
_cell.angle_gamma   90.00
#
_symmetry.space_group_name_H-M   'P 1'
#
loop_
_entity.id
_entity.type
_entity.pdbx_description
1 polymer ?
#
loop_
_entity_poly.entity_id
_entity_poly.type
_entity_poly.pdbx_seq_one_letter_code
_entity_poly.pdbx_strand_id
1 'polypeptide(L)'
;MAHYNIMKNKKLTHHHIQYIINKIVLPKLEYIFQHTILNLKQCQSLMGPLKRLFKQRLNLPSNTADNIIYNHMFQSINNFFDIQMKSQLNILGALFNTPVLREIAIQKIHNTLSEIWYSTILSNINTYIIYGPYCKTYLLN
;
A
#
# COMPACT_ATOMS: atom_id res chain seq x y z
N MET A 1 45.97 -29.96 23.20
CA MET A 1 44.82 -30.04 22.28
C MET A 1 43.86 -28.91 22.62
N ALA A 2 43.86 -27.81 21.86
CA ALA A 2 43.03 -26.64 22.18
C ALA A 2 41.55 -26.92 21.86
N HIS A 3 40.69 -26.89 22.88
CA HIS A 3 39.24 -27.01 22.73
C HIS A 3 38.68 -25.63 22.35
N TYR A 4 38.53 -25.36 21.06
CA TYR A 4 37.82 -24.15 20.62
C TYR A 4 36.33 -24.45 20.55
N ASN A 5 35.54 -23.72 21.33
CA ASN A 5 34.09 -23.76 21.20
C ASN A 5 33.69 -23.01 19.92
N ILE A 6 33.16 -23.73 18.94
CA ILE A 6 32.56 -23.13 17.74
C ILE A 6 31.36 -22.29 18.20
N MET A 7 31.51 -20.96 18.19
CA MET A 7 30.42 -20.04 18.53
C MET A 7 29.30 -20.19 17.49
N LYS A 8 28.12 -20.65 17.94
CA LYS A 8 26.91 -20.72 17.11
C LYS A 8 26.28 -19.33 16.98
N ASN A 9 25.63 -19.06 15.85
CA ASN A 9 24.86 -17.83 15.65
C ASN A 9 23.77 -17.69 16.73
N LYS A 10 23.65 -16.48 17.30
CA LYS A 10 22.61 -16.19 18.29
C LYS A 10 21.22 -16.31 17.66
N LYS A 11 20.31 -16.96 18.38
CA LYS A 11 18.90 -17.03 17.98
C LYS A 11 18.29 -15.64 18.06
N LEU A 12 17.63 -15.23 16.98
CA LEU A 12 17.01 -13.91 16.87
C LEU A 12 15.60 -13.97 17.47
N THR A 13 15.32 -13.14 18.48
CA THR A 13 14.04 -13.12 19.19
C THR A 13 12.96 -12.43 18.35
N HIS A 14 11.68 -12.65 18.69
CA HIS A 14 10.57 -12.02 17.99
C HIS A 14 10.66 -10.48 18.00
N HIS A 15 11.07 -9.90 19.13
CA HIS A 15 11.30 -8.46 19.25
C HIS A 15 12.38 -7.93 18.28
N HIS A 16 13.47 -8.67 18.09
CA HIS A 16 14.50 -8.27 17.14
C HIS A 16 13.95 -8.24 15.71
N ILE A 17 13.10 -9.19 15.32
CA ILE A 17 12.50 -9.22 13.98
C ILE A 17 11.52 -8.08 13.81
N GLN A 18 10.64 -7.90 14.80
CA GLN A 18 9.69 -6.80 14.80
C GLN A 18 10.41 -5.46 14.63
N TYR A 19 11.51 -5.27 15.36
CA TYR A 19 12.36 -4.08 15.25
C TYR A 19 12.96 -3.96 13.85
N ILE A 20 13.61 -5.01 13.32
CA ILE A 20 14.22 -4.97 11.99
C ILE A 20 13.17 -4.62 10.91
N ILE A 21 11.99 -5.26 10.95
CA ILE A 21 10.96 -5.00 9.96
C ILE A 21 10.44 -3.56 10.11
N ASN A 22 9.96 -3.18 11.29
CA ASN A 22 9.27 -1.91 11.48
C ASN A 22 10.20 -0.68 11.47
N LYS A 23 11.44 -0.81 11.96
CA LYS A 23 12.37 0.31 12.12
C LYS A 23 13.46 0.38 11.06
N ILE A 24 13.71 -0.70 10.32
CA ILE A 24 14.77 -0.72 9.30
C ILE A 24 14.20 -0.98 7.90
N VAL A 25 13.47 -2.08 7.72
CA VAL A 25 13.00 -2.49 6.39
C VAL A 25 11.90 -1.55 5.89
N LEU A 26 10.86 -1.31 6.70
CA LEU A 26 9.75 -0.45 6.28
C LEU A 26 10.18 0.98 5.94
N PRO A 27 11.00 1.69 6.74
CA PRO A 27 11.47 3.02 6.37
C PRO A 27 12.31 3.03 5.09
N LYS A 28 13.14 2.00 4.85
CA LYS A 28 13.90 1.87 3.60
C LYS A 28 12.99 1.66 2.39
N LEU A 29 11.97 0.81 2.53
CA LEU A 29 10.98 0.61 1.49
C LEU A 29 10.19 1.90 1.22
N GLU A 30 9.75 2.60 2.27
CA GLU A 30 9.03 3.87 2.14
C GLU A 30 9.85 4.88 1.34
N TYR A 31 11.14 5.01 1.64
CA TYR A 31 12.04 5.88 0.89
C TYR A 31 12.20 5.47 -0.58
N ILE A 32 12.42 4.17 -0.85
CA ILE A 32 12.56 3.67 -2.24
C ILE A 32 11.28 3.90 -3.04
N PHE A 33 10.11 3.72 -2.42
CA PHE A 33 8.79 3.86 -3.05
C PHE A 33 8.18 5.26 -2.86
N GLN A 34 8.97 6.28 -2.51
CA GLN A 34 8.45 7.62 -2.26
C GLN A 34 7.78 8.24 -3.50
N HIS A 35 8.28 7.94 -4.70
CA HIS A 35 7.74 8.45 -5.97
C HIS A 35 7.03 7.39 -6.81
N THR A 36 6.93 6.15 -6.32
CA THR A 36 6.32 5.03 -7.03
C THR A 36 5.22 4.40 -6.19
N ILE A 37 3.97 4.64 -6.59
CA ILE A 37 2.79 4.15 -5.87
C ILE A 37 2.51 2.71 -6.31
N LEU A 38 2.76 1.75 -5.41
CA LEU A 38 2.39 0.36 -5.60
C LEU A 38 0.91 0.10 -5.33
N ASN A 39 0.33 -0.82 -6.10
CA ASN A 39 -1.02 -1.34 -5.87
C ASN A 39 -1.07 -2.30 -4.68
N LEU A 40 -2.25 -2.49 -4.09
CA LEU A 40 -2.45 -3.37 -2.93
C LEU A 40 -1.87 -4.79 -3.14
N LYS A 41 -2.13 -5.40 -4.30
CA LYS A 41 -1.61 -6.74 -4.64
C LYS A 41 -0.08 -6.79 -4.69
N GLN A 42 0.54 -5.72 -5.20
CA GLN A 42 2.01 -5.60 -5.26
C GLN A 42 2.60 -5.44 -3.86
N CYS A 43 1.99 -4.59 -3.01
CA CYS A 43 2.37 -4.45 -1.61
C CYS A 43 2.24 -5.77 -0.84
N GLN A 44 1.17 -6.53 -1.06
CA GLN A 44 0.97 -7.83 -0.43
C GLN A 44 2.02 -8.86 -0.87
N SER A 45 2.37 -8.87 -2.15
CA SER A 45 3.43 -9.72 -2.70
C SER A 45 4.80 -9.36 -2.10
N LEU A 46 5.12 -8.07 -2.05
CA LEU A 46 6.35 -7.54 -1.44
C LEU A 46 6.46 -7.90 0.05
N MET A 47 5.34 -7.82 0.78
CA MET A 47 5.26 -8.14 2.20
C MET A 47 5.21 -9.66 2.49
N GLY A 48 4.89 -10.48 1.50
CA GLY A 48 4.78 -11.94 1.59
C GLY A 48 5.97 -12.63 2.29
N PRO A 49 7.22 -12.44 1.83
CA PRO A 49 8.39 -13.04 2.48
C PRO A 49 8.59 -12.54 3.91
N LEU A 50 8.35 -11.26 4.18
CA LEU A 50 8.49 -10.67 5.53
C LEU A 50 7.48 -11.26 6.51
N LYS A 51 6.21 -11.39 6.11
CA LYS A 51 5.18 -12.05 6.91
C LYS A 51 5.52 -13.50 7.20
N ARG A 52 5.99 -14.23 6.18
CA ARG A 52 6.39 -15.63 6.34
C ARG A 52 7.53 -15.77 7.36
N LEU A 53 8.57 -14.94 7.26
CA LEU A 53 9.69 -14.92 8.21
C LEU A 53 9.20 -14.60 9.63
N PHE A 54 8.28 -13.66 9.77
CA PHE A 54 7.70 -13.30 11.06
C PHE A 54 6.88 -14.43 11.68
N LYS A 55 5.97 -15.06 10.91
CA LYS A 55 5.18 -16.22 11.35
C LYS A 55 6.07 -17.39 11.79
N GLN A 56 7.06 -17.75 10.96
CA GLN A 56 8.02 -18.81 11.27
C GLN A 56 8.76 -18.56 12.57
N ARG A 57 9.06 -17.30 12.86
CA ARG A 57 9.83 -16.96 14.04
C ARG A 57 8.98 -16.93 15.27
N LEU A 58 7.72 -16.50 15.20
CA LEU A 58 6.70 -16.61 16.26
C LEU A 58 6.15 -18.03 16.47
N ASN A 59 6.66 -19.03 15.74
CA ASN A 59 6.12 -20.39 15.71
C ASN A 59 4.62 -20.42 15.34
N LEU A 60 4.16 -19.44 14.54
CA LEU A 60 2.81 -19.39 14.05
C LEU A 60 2.67 -20.24 12.78
N PRO A 61 1.53 -20.94 12.61
CA PRO A 61 1.18 -21.59 11.35
C PRO A 61 1.25 -20.64 10.15
N SER A 62 1.57 -21.16 8.97
CA SER A 62 1.58 -20.36 7.74
C SER A 62 0.19 -19.81 7.39
N ASN A 63 -0.87 -20.55 7.75
CA ASN A 63 -2.27 -20.22 7.50
C ASN A 63 -2.86 -19.18 8.47
N THR A 64 -2.10 -18.69 9.45
CA THR A 64 -2.57 -17.65 10.38
C THR A 64 -3.03 -16.42 9.60
N ALA A 65 -4.21 -15.90 9.93
CA ALA A 65 -4.77 -14.73 9.28
C ALA A 65 -3.85 -13.50 9.44
N ASP A 66 -3.68 -12.73 8.37
CA ASP A 66 -2.76 -11.58 8.37
C ASP A 66 -3.20 -10.48 9.36
N ASN A 67 -4.49 -10.38 9.65
CA ASN A 67 -5.04 -9.45 10.65
C ASN A 67 -4.43 -9.66 12.04
N ILE A 68 -4.01 -10.89 12.37
CA ILE A 68 -3.37 -11.21 13.65
C ILE A 68 -1.96 -10.61 13.71
N ILE A 69 -1.25 -10.56 12.59
CA ILE A 69 0.12 -10.03 12.49
C ILE A 69 0.13 -8.51 12.58
N TYR A 70 -0.91 -7.86 12.04
CA TYR A 70 -1.02 -6.40 12.01
C TYR A 70 -1.62 -5.82 13.29
N ASN A 71 -2.18 -6.65 14.16
CA ASN A 71 -2.83 -6.20 15.38
C ASN A 71 -1.81 -5.70 16.43
N HIS A 72 -1.90 -4.43 16.80
CA HIS A 72 -1.04 -3.78 17.80
C HIS A 72 -1.15 -4.32 19.24
N MET A 73 -2.14 -5.17 19.53
CA MET A 73 -2.29 -5.81 20.85
C MET A 73 -1.18 -6.83 21.15
N PHE A 74 -0.47 -7.32 20.13
CA PHE A 74 0.65 -8.25 20.25
C PHE A 74 1.89 -7.72 19.51
N GLN A 75 2.99 -8.47 19.51
CA GLN A 75 4.15 -8.15 18.65
C GLN A 75 3.68 -8.10 17.19
N SER A 76 3.65 -6.90 16.61
CA SER A 76 3.01 -6.63 15.33
C SER A 76 3.95 -5.99 14.32
N ILE A 77 3.67 -6.26 13.04
CA ILE A 77 4.30 -5.60 11.91
C ILE A 77 3.33 -4.53 11.40
N ASN A 78 3.86 -3.39 10.96
CA ASN A 78 3.04 -2.40 10.28
C ASN A 78 2.81 -2.78 8.82
N ASN A 79 1.59 -2.63 8.34
CA ASN A 79 1.27 -2.86 6.93
C ASN A 79 1.92 -1.77 6.05
N PHE A 80 2.67 -2.20 5.03
CA PHE A 80 3.38 -1.30 4.13
C PHE A 80 2.43 -0.47 3.26
N PHE A 81 1.28 -1.02 2.86
CA PHE A 81 0.30 -0.27 2.08
C PHE A 81 -0.20 0.96 2.85
N ASP A 82 -0.49 0.80 4.14
CA ASP A 82 -0.99 1.88 4.99
C ASP A 82 0.10 2.95 5.22
N ILE A 83 1.36 2.52 5.38
CA ILE A 83 2.51 3.43 5.46
C ILE A 83 2.65 4.23 4.17
N GLN A 84 2.60 3.56 3.01
CA GLN A 84 2.71 4.21 1.72
C GLN A 84 1.58 5.23 1.52
N MET A 85 0.32 4.85 1.79
CA MET A 85 -0.82 5.76 1.69
C MET A 85 -0.66 6.97 2.60
N LYS A 86 -0.25 6.76 3.85
CA LYS A 86 0.02 7.85 4.80
C LYS A 86 1.09 8.80 4.28
N SER A 87 2.19 8.27 3.76
CA SER A 87 3.29 9.05 3.19
C SER A 87 2.83 9.91 2.01
N GLN A 88 2.06 9.32 1.09
CA GLN A 88 1.53 10.02 -0.08
C GLN A 88 0.50 11.10 0.32
N LEU A 89 -0.37 10.82 1.30
CA LEU A 89 -1.31 11.82 1.82
C LEU A 89 -0.59 13.00 2.46
N ASN A 90 0.51 12.76 3.18
CA ASN A 90 1.30 13.84 3.76
C ASN A 90 1.94 14.72 2.67
N ILE A 91 2.48 14.11 1.61
CA ILE A 91 3.03 14.85 0.47
C ILE A 91 1.93 15.68 -0.21
N LEU A 92 0.75 15.08 -0.42
CA LEU A 92 -0.40 15.77 -0.99
C LEU A 92 -0.84 16.95 -0.13
N GLY A 93 -0.93 16.77 1.19
CA GLY A 93 -1.24 17.85 2.13
C GLY A 93 -0.21 18.98 2.07
N ALA A 94 1.08 18.65 1.99
CA ALA A 94 2.15 19.65 1.84
C ALA A 94 2.04 20.45 0.53
N LEU A 95 1.64 19.80 -0.57
CA LEU A 95 1.38 20.47 -1.85
C LEU A 95 0.25 21.50 -1.73
N PHE A 96 -0.86 21.14 -1.09
CA PHE A 96 -2.00 22.05 -0.90
C PHE A 96 -1.73 23.20 0.08
N ASN A 97 -0.83 23.00 1.04
CA ASN A 97 -0.44 24.04 1.98
C ASN A 97 0.43 25.14 1.35
N THR A 98 0.97 24.91 0.15
CA THR A 98 1.82 25.89 -0.56
C THR A 98 0.98 26.65 -1.59
N PRO A 99 0.93 28.00 -1.58
CA PRO A 99 -0.01 28.76 -2.42
C PRO A 99 0.22 28.57 -3.92
N VAL A 100 1.48 28.52 -4.37
CA VAL A 100 1.81 28.32 -5.80
C VAL A 100 1.50 26.90 -6.27
N LEU A 101 1.87 25.89 -5.48
CA LEU A 101 1.68 24.48 -5.84
C LEU A 101 0.21 24.07 -5.75
N ARG A 102 -0.57 24.71 -4.89
CA ARG A 102 -2.01 24.47 -4.76
C ARG A 102 -2.76 24.73 -6.06
N GLU A 103 -2.51 25.85 -6.74
CA GLU A 103 -3.19 26.15 -8.01
C GLU A 103 -2.87 25.11 -9.08
N ILE A 104 -1.60 24.66 -9.14
CA ILE A 104 -1.16 23.60 -10.05
C ILE A 104 -1.85 22.26 -9.69
N ALA A 105 -1.94 21.94 -8.41
CA ALA A 105 -2.59 20.72 -7.94
C ALA A 105 -4.09 20.70 -8.27
N ILE A 106 -4.79 21.82 -8.07
CA ILE A 106 -6.20 22.00 -8.43
C ILE A 106 -6.38 21.82 -9.95
N GLN A 107 -5.53 22.46 -10.76
CA GLN A 107 -5.57 22.29 -12.21
C GLN A 107 -5.35 20.83 -12.62
N LYS A 108 -4.41 20.13 -11.99
CA LYS A 108 -4.16 18.71 -12.27
C LYS A 108 -5.36 17.84 -11.91
N ILE A 109 -6.04 18.13 -10.78
CA ILE A 109 -7.29 17.45 -10.41
C ILE A 109 -8.36 17.65 -11.47
N HIS A 110 -8.57 18.89 -11.93
CA HIS A 110 -9.55 19.16 -12.99
C HIS A 110 -9.23 18.40 -14.29
N ASN A 111 -7.96 18.37 -14.69
CA ASN A 111 -7.52 17.62 -15.88
C ASN A 111 -7.72 16.11 -15.71
N THR A 112 -7.41 15.55 -14.54
CA THR A 112 -7.59 14.11 -14.28
C THR A 112 -9.08 13.75 -14.19
N LEU A 113 -9.90 14.60 -13.59
CA LEU A 113 -11.35 14.42 -13.60
C LEU A 113 -11.87 14.42 -15.04
N SER A 114 -11.51 15.41 -15.85
CA SER A 114 -11.97 15.46 -17.24
C SER A 114 -11.53 14.22 -18.03
N GLU A 115 -10.28 13.76 -17.90
CA GLU A 115 -9.81 12.50 -18.51
C GLU A 115 -10.68 11.30 -18.12
N ILE A 116 -11.00 11.14 -16.83
CA ILE A 116 -11.84 10.04 -16.33
C ILE A 116 -13.27 10.13 -16.88
N TRP A 117 -13.88 11.31 -16.80
CA TRP A 117 -15.27 11.53 -17.23
C TRP A 117 -15.42 11.40 -18.75
N TYR A 118 -14.49 11.94 -19.56
CA TYR A 118 -14.54 11.83 -21.02
C TYR A 118 -14.16 10.45 -21.55
N SER A 119 -13.23 9.73 -20.90
CA SER A 119 -12.88 8.35 -21.28
C SER A 119 -14.09 7.40 -21.16
N THR A 120 -14.95 7.63 -20.17
CA THR A 120 -16.16 6.83 -19.93
C THR A 120 -17.23 7.07 -21.01
N ILE A 121 -17.23 8.24 -21.66
CA ILE A 121 -18.16 8.56 -22.74
C ILE A 121 -17.76 7.80 -24.02
N LEU A 122 -16.47 7.78 -24.38
CA LEU A 122 -16.01 7.15 -25.63
C LEU A 122 -16.12 5.62 -25.66
N SER A 123 -15.96 4.94 -24.52
CA SER A 123 -16.09 3.48 -24.44
C SER A 123 -17.53 2.98 -24.64
N ASN A 124 -18.50 3.89 -24.60
CA ASN A 124 -19.93 3.58 -24.68
C ASN A 124 -20.62 4.25 -25.90
N ILE A 125 -19.89 4.95 -26.78
CA ILE A 125 -20.48 5.57 -27.99
C ILE A 125 -21.15 4.51 -28.90
N ASN A 126 -20.63 3.28 -28.92
CA ASN A 126 -21.24 2.19 -29.68
C ASN A 126 -22.63 1.75 -29.15
N THR A 127 -23.03 2.13 -27.93
CA THR A 127 -24.41 1.92 -27.46
C THR A 127 -25.30 3.13 -27.70
N TYR A 128 -24.73 4.34 -27.72
CA TYR A 128 -25.47 5.58 -27.97
C TYR A 128 -25.78 5.86 -29.45
N ILE A 129 -25.02 5.29 -30.40
CA ILE A 129 -25.31 5.48 -31.84
C ILE A 129 -26.52 4.64 -32.30
N ILE A 130 -26.86 3.55 -31.59
CA ILE A 130 -27.96 2.64 -31.99
C ILE A 130 -29.33 3.13 -31.48
N TYR A 131 -29.36 4.05 -30.51
CA TYR A 131 -30.60 4.60 -29.97
C TYR A 131 -30.60 6.12 -30.03
N GLY A 132 -31.02 6.64 -31.19
CA GLY A 132 -31.60 7.96 -31.32
C GLY A 132 -32.88 8.13 -30.47
N PRO A 133 -33.46 9.34 -30.45
CA PRO A 133 -33.92 10.07 -29.27
C PRO A 133 -35.22 9.49 -28.69
N TYR A 134 -35.11 8.45 -27.87
CA TYR A 134 -36.18 8.11 -26.94
C TYR A 134 -35.61 8.07 -25.54
N CYS A 135 -35.61 9.25 -24.92
CA CYS A 135 -35.65 9.40 -23.48
C CYS A 135 -36.72 8.46 -22.92
N LYS A 136 -36.32 7.41 -22.21
CA LYS A 136 -37.22 6.70 -21.31
C LYS A 136 -36.53 6.52 -19.97
N THR A 137 -36.92 7.41 -19.08
CA THR A 137 -36.84 7.28 -17.63
C THR A 137 -37.15 5.87 -17.20
N TYR A 138 -36.16 5.18 -16.63
CA TYR A 138 -36.39 4.10 -15.68
C TYR A 138 -35.60 4.42 -14.41
N LEU A 139 -36.21 5.31 -13.63
CA LEU A 139 -36.16 5.27 -12.18
C LEU A 139 -36.91 4.02 -11.72
N LEU A 140 -36.40 3.40 -10.65
CA LEU A 140 -37.05 2.42 -9.78
C LEU A 140 -37.17 0.98 -10.33
N ASN A 141 -36.19 0.14 -9.98
CA ASN A 141 -36.35 -0.89 -8.93
C ASN A 141 -34.98 -1.41 -8.50
#